data_AF-A0AAJ5W8W7-F1
#
_entry.id   AF-A0AAJ5W8W7-F1
#
_cell.length_a   1.000
_cell.length_b   1.000
_cell.length_c   1.000
_cell.angle_alpha   90.00
_cell.angle_beta   90.00
_cell.angle_gamma   90.00
#
_symmetry.space_group_name_H-M   'P 1'
#
loop_
_entity.id
_entity.type
_entity.pdbx_description
1 polymer ?
#
loop_
_entity_poly.entity_id
_entity_poly.type
_entity_poly.pdbx_seq_one_letter_code
_entity_poly.pdbx_strand_id
1 'polypeptide(L)'
;MFKIKNAFKKKPKNVNQYGWFGNFNSWNEAKSSAFGYEASNILEKTKQSLLKIKNGEAIYERDSVLFDKKEYPYSIISSLLYIAIKNNNKLNVVDFGGSLGSTWFQVRDFIPSEIEVSWSIVEQAAYIDEGKKYFADDVLDFYYTIEDCIAAKKNVNVVLLSSVVQYLEKPHEFLDQLSSYQIDYLLFDRTAFINEPSLDRLTLQIVPPEIYEARYPSWFFNEARFLNHFSSYQLKADFFSFVEGERFMSIDHKVVAYDKGFLFEKKK
;
A
#
# COMPACT_ATOMS: atom_id res chain seq x y z
N MET A 1 -3.90 17.23 63.37
CA MET A 1 -3.86 18.18 62.24
C MET A 1 -3.29 17.49 61.01
N PHE A 2 -4.02 17.56 59.91
CA PHE A 2 -3.75 16.95 58.60
C PHE A 2 -2.35 17.25 58.04
N LYS A 3 -1.80 16.29 57.28
CA LYS A 3 -1.37 16.48 55.87
C LYS A 3 -0.96 15.15 55.23
N ILE A 4 -1.93 14.51 54.58
CA ILE A 4 -1.66 13.56 53.48
C ILE A 4 -1.18 14.41 52.31
N LYS A 5 0.11 14.33 51.97
CA LYS A 5 0.60 14.88 50.70
C LYS A 5 0.42 13.82 49.62
N ASN A 6 -0.64 14.00 48.83
CA ASN A 6 -0.78 13.43 47.50
C ASN A 6 0.52 13.56 46.72
N ALA A 7 1.09 12.44 46.32
CA ALA A 7 2.15 12.38 45.31
C ALA A 7 1.86 11.26 44.30
N PHE A 8 0.63 11.20 43.78
CA PHE A 8 0.42 10.64 42.45
C PHE A 8 0.96 11.63 41.42
N LYS A 9 2.29 11.69 41.27
CA LYS A 9 2.87 12.17 40.02
C LYS A 9 2.49 11.13 38.97
N LYS A 10 1.39 11.36 38.25
CA LYS A 10 1.16 10.70 36.95
C LYS A 10 2.43 10.94 36.14
N LYS A 11 3.18 9.87 35.83
CA LYS A 11 4.23 9.94 34.80
C LYS A 11 3.60 10.63 33.59
N PRO A 12 4.25 11.60 32.95
CA PRO A 12 3.75 12.11 31.68
C PRO A 12 3.53 10.89 30.78
N LYS A 13 2.32 10.73 30.24
CA LYS A 13 2.08 9.72 29.21
C LYS A 13 3.13 10.01 28.14
N ASN A 14 4.05 9.07 27.89
CA ASN A 14 4.96 9.17 26.76
C ASN A 14 4.08 9.40 25.53
N VAL A 15 4.14 10.62 25.01
CA VAL A 15 3.43 10.98 23.79
C VAL A 15 4.11 10.17 22.69
N ASN A 16 3.37 9.29 22.01
CA ASN A 16 3.94 8.41 21.01
C ASN A 16 4.53 9.26 19.87
N GLN A 17 5.85 9.27 19.70
CA GLN A 17 6.53 10.11 18.72
C GLN A 17 6.41 9.57 17.28
N TYR A 18 5.81 8.40 17.10
CA TYR A 18 5.64 7.73 15.81
C TYR A 18 4.17 7.73 15.37
N GLY A 19 3.94 7.66 14.06
CA GLY A 19 2.61 7.78 13.45
C GLY A 19 2.54 8.98 12.52
N TRP A 20 1.34 9.55 12.36
CA TRP A 20 1.07 10.63 11.42
C TRP A 20 0.79 11.95 12.13
N PHE A 21 1.39 13.03 11.64
CA PHE A 21 1.36 14.33 12.30
C PHE A 21 1.12 15.49 11.34
N GLY A 22 0.48 16.54 11.85
CA GLY A 22 0.35 17.81 11.17
C GLY A 22 -0.76 17.86 10.12
N ASN A 23 -0.84 19.02 9.46
CA ASN A 23 -1.70 19.30 8.31
C ASN A 23 -0.96 20.30 7.43
N PHE A 24 -0.12 19.81 6.53
CA PHE A 24 0.79 20.62 5.73
C PHE A 24 0.07 21.23 4.52
N ASN A 25 0.47 22.43 4.10
CA ASN A 25 -0.20 23.12 2.99
C ASN A 25 0.30 22.63 1.61
N SER A 26 1.49 22.04 1.55
CA SER A 26 2.08 21.55 0.31
C SER A 26 2.98 20.35 0.53
N TRP A 27 3.16 19.55 -0.52
CA TRP A 27 4.08 18.42 -0.49
C TRP A 27 5.52 18.83 -0.16
N ASN A 28 6.00 19.94 -0.73
CA ASN A 28 7.34 20.47 -0.47
C ASN A 28 7.54 20.85 1.01
N GLU A 29 6.51 21.40 1.66
CA GLU A 29 6.55 21.71 3.08
C GLU A 29 6.73 20.44 3.92
N ALA A 30 5.91 19.41 3.68
CA ALA A 30 6.05 18.12 4.36
C ALA A 30 7.39 17.43 4.04
N LYS A 31 7.82 17.47 2.77
CA LYS A 31 9.06 16.84 2.29
C LYS A 31 10.31 17.49 2.87
N SER A 32 10.29 18.80 3.17
CA SER A 32 11.44 19.49 3.79
C SER A 32 11.88 18.90 5.13
N SER A 33 10.96 18.21 5.82
CA SER A 33 11.19 17.52 7.09
C SER A 33 11.31 15.99 6.93
N ALA A 34 11.29 15.50 5.69
CA ALA A 34 11.31 14.10 5.32
C ALA A 34 12.72 13.62 4.95
N PHE A 35 13.04 12.38 5.30
CA PHE A 35 14.19 11.64 4.80
C PHE A 35 13.76 10.18 4.67
N GLY A 36 13.93 9.58 3.49
CA GLY A 36 13.04 8.50 3.08
C GLY A 36 13.47 7.64 1.88
N TYR A 37 12.51 7.04 1.14
CA TYR A 37 12.58 5.83 0.26
C TYR A 37 13.76 5.75 -0.70
N GLU A 38 14.42 6.87 -0.96
CA GLU A 38 15.70 6.98 -1.66
C GLU A 38 16.89 6.43 -0.83
N ALA A 39 16.66 6.07 0.43
CA ALA A 39 17.67 5.52 1.32
C ALA A 39 17.92 4.04 0.96
N SER A 40 19.11 3.77 0.44
CA SER A 40 19.57 2.44 0.00
C SER A 40 19.43 1.35 1.07
N ASN A 41 19.42 1.72 2.35
CA ASN A 41 19.21 0.80 3.47
C ASN A 41 17.82 0.16 3.48
N ILE A 42 16.78 0.85 3.00
CA ILE A 42 15.40 0.33 2.97
C ILE A 42 15.29 -0.74 1.90
N LEU A 43 15.73 -0.45 0.67
CA LEU A 43 15.73 -1.42 -0.43
C LEU A 43 16.54 -2.68 -0.07
N GLU A 44 17.74 -2.51 0.50
CA GLU A 44 18.56 -3.66 0.90
C GLU A 44 17.85 -4.52 1.95
N LYS A 45 17.25 -3.90 2.97
CA LYS A 45 16.51 -4.64 4.01
C LYS A 45 15.31 -5.38 3.40
N THR A 46 14.52 -4.72 2.55
CA THR A 46 13.39 -5.31 1.84
C THR A 46 13.81 -6.50 0.99
N LYS A 47 14.90 -6.35 0.20
CA LYS A 47 15.47 -7.43 -0.59
C LYS A 47 15.87 -8.63 0.27
N GLN A 48 16.59 -8.41 1.36
CA GLN A 48 17.04 -9.52 2.22
C GLN A 48 15.86 -10.27 2.84
N SER A 49 14.81 -9.55 3.27
CA SER A 49 13.59 -10.17 3.79
C SER A 49 12.83 -10.96 2.73
N LEU A 50 12.66 -10.42 1.52
CA LEU A 50 11.94 -11.10 0.44
C LEU A 50 12.74 -12.26 -0.17
N LEU A 51 14.07 -12.21 -0.20
CA LEU A 51 14.91 -13.34 -0.59
C LEU A 51 14.72 -14.54 0.35
N LYS A 52 14.65 -14.30 1.67
CA LYS A 52 14.34 -15.36 2.63
C LYS A 52 12.99 -16.00 2.36
N ILE A 53 11.97 -15.22 1.99
CA ILE A 53 10.65 -15.74 1.64
C ILE A 53 10.69 -16.52 0.33
N LYS A 54 11.36 -15.98 -0.70
CA LYS A 54 11.53 -16.65 -1.99
C LYS A 54 12.20 -18.02 -1.83
N ASN A 55 13.21 -18.11 -0.95
CA ASN A 55 13.98 -19.32 -0.68
C ASN A 55 13.33 -20.27 0.35
N GLY A 56 12.18 -19.90 0.94
CA GLY A 56 11.49 -20.72 1.95
C GLY A 56 12.13 -20.69 3.35
N GLU A 57 13.03 -19.72 3.62
CA GLU A 57 13.67 -19.50 4.92
C GLU A 57 12.79 -18.66 5.88
N ALA A 58 11.81 -17.93 5.33
CA ALA A 58 10.79 -17.19 6.05
C ALA A 58 9.44 -17.30 5.35
N ILE A 59 8.34 -16.98 6.03
CA ILE A 59 6.99 -17.18 5.48
C ILE A 59 6.28 -15.88 5.09
N TYR A 60 6.64 -14.75 5.72
CA TYR A 60 5.91 -13.50 5.57
C TYR A 60 6.77 -12.30 5.94
N GLU A 61 6.60 -11.21 5.20
CA GLU A 61 7.11 -9.89 5.55
C GLU A 61 6.06 -8.81 5.34
N ARG A 62 6.17 -7.75 6.13
CA ARG A 62 5.48 -6.47 5.90
C ARG A 62 6.45 -5.36 6.25
N ASP A 63 6.57 -4.38 5.35
CA ASP A 63 7.49 -3.25 5.48
C ASP A 63 8.93 -3.69 5.78
N SER A 64 9.39 -4.78 5.15
CA SER A 64 10.69 -5.45 5.35
C SER A 64 10.88 -6.19 6.67
N VAL A 65 9.90 -6.19 7.56
CA VAL A 65 9.94 -6.92 8.84
C VAL A 65 9.43 -8.33 8.63
N LEU A 66 10.18 -9.33 9.08
CA LEU A 66 9.78 -10.74 9.01
C LEU A 66 8.82 -11.09 10.15
N PHE A 67 7.84 -11.93 9.86
CA PHE A 67 6.85 -12.41 10.83
C PHE A 67 6.76 -13.94 10.82
N ASP A 68 6.63 -14.53 12.00
CA ASP A 68 6.48 -15.99 12.18
C ASP A 68 5.06 -16.50 11.89
N LYS A 69 4.13 -15.57 11.67
CA LYS A 69 2.75 -15.87 11.29
C LYS A 69 2.37 -15.02 10.08
N LYS A 70 1.99 -15.69 9.00
CA LYS A 70 1.52 -15.03 7.78
C LYS A 70 0.12 -14.46 8.01
N GLU A 71 -0.03 -13.17 7.74
CA GLU A 71 -1.32 -12.48 7.72
C GLU A 71 -1.81 -12.42 6.27
N TYR A 72 -3.02 -12.91 6.01
CA TYR A 72 -3.56 -12.96 4.66
C TYR A 72 -4.59 -11.86 4.41
N PRO A 73 -4.45 -11.09 3.32
CA PRO A 73 -5.43 -10.09 2.92
C PRO A 73 -6.58 -10.80 2.18
N TYR A 74 -7.51 -11.41 2.91
CA TYR A 74 -8.59 -12.21 2.31
C TYR A 74 -9.44 -11.42 1.31
N SER A 75 -9.62 -10.11 1.52
CA SER A 75 -10.30 -9.25 0.56
C SER A 75 -9.56 -9.23 -0.78
N ILE A 76 -8.24 -9.02 -0.77
CA ILE A 76 -7.40 -9.05 -1.98
C ILE A 76 -7.42 -10.42 -2.63
N ILE A 77 -7.22 -11.49 -1.85
CA ILE A 77 -7.27 -12.87 -2.36
C ILE A 77 -8.61 -13.13 -3.06
N SER A 78 -9.73 -12.80 -2.42
CA SER A 78 -11.06 -13.04 -2.96
C SER A 78 -11.34 -12.21 -4.22
N SER A 79 -10.88 -10.95 -4.26
CA SER A 79 -10.95 -10.09 -5.45
C SER A 79 -10.13 -10.67 -6.61
N LEU A 80 -8.88 -11.09 -6.37
CA LEU A 80 -8.01 -11.65 -7.40
C LEU A 80 -8.60 -12.94 -8.00
N LEU A 81 -9.12 -13.85 -7.15
CA LEU A 81 -9.76 -15.08 -7.62
C LEU A 81 -11.06 -14.79 -8.40
N TYR A 82 -11.87 -13.84 -7.93
CA TYR A 82 -13.05 -13.39 -8.67
C TYR A 82 -12.67 -12.86 -10.06
N ILE A 83 -11.65 -11.99 -10.13
CA ILE A 83 -11.16 -11.42 -11.40
C ILE A 83 -10.66 -12.53 -12.32
N ALA A 84 -9.88 -13.48 -11.80
CA ALA A 84 -9.36 -14.59 -12.59
C ALA A 84 -10.48 -15.44 -13.22
N ILE A 85 -11.49 -15.82 -12.44
CA ILE A 85 -12.65 -16.59 -12.91
C ILE A 85 -13.40 -15.82 -14.01
N LYS A 86 -13.56 -14.51 -13.84
CA LYS A 86 -14.20 -13.63 -14.84
C LYS A 86 -13.40 -13.49 -16.14
N ASN A 87 -12.11 -13.82 -16.11
CA ASN A 87 -11.18 -13.71 -17.23
C ASN A 87 -10.70 -15.09 -17.75
N ASN A 88 -11.55 -16.12 -17.66
CA ASN A 88 -11.26 -17.48 -18.12
C ASN A 88 -10.01 -18.09 -17.47
N ASN A 89 -9.90 -17.94 -16.14
CA ASN A 89 -8.76 -18.37 -15.33
C ASN A 89 -7.44 -17.72 -15.75
N LYS A 90 -7.49 -16.46 -16.20
CA LYS A 90 -6.30 -15.65 -16.45
C LYS A 90 -6.26 -14.47 -15.49
N LEU A 91 -5.11 -14.25 -14.88
CA LEU A 91 -4.88 -13.17 -13.92
C LEU A 91 -3.58 -12.44 -14.24
N ASN A 92 -3.70 -11.38 -15.03
CA ASN A 92 -2.63 -10.46 -15.36
C ASN A 92 -2.74 -9.22 -14.45
N VAL A 93 -1.88 -9.16 -13.43
CA VAL A 93 -1.86 -8.12 -12.42
C VAL A 93 -0.77 -7.10 -12.74
N VAL A 94 -1.11 -5.82 -12.67
CA VAL A 94 -0.14 -4.73 -12.50
C VAL A 94 -0.16 -4.33 -11.03
N ASP A 95 0.93 -4.55 -10.31
CA ASP A 95 1.07 -4.23 -8.89
C ASP A 95 1.93 -2.97 -8.77
N PHE A 96 1.26 -1.82 -8.65
CA PHE A 96 1.88 -0.50 -8.58
C PHE A 96 2.33 -0.23 -7.15
N GLY A 97 3.63 0.03 -6.96
CA GLY A 97 4.20 0.08 -5.62
C GLY A 97 4.51 -1.31 -5.04
N GLY A 98 4.55 -2.35 -5.89
CA GLY A 98 4.61 -3.76 -5.46
C GLY A 98 5.95 -4.21 -4.88
N SER A 99 6.91 -3.30 -4.70
CA SER A 99 8.23 -3.56 -4.15
C SER A 99 9.01 -4.63 -4.94
N LEU A 100 9.42 -5.74 -4.32
CA LEU A 100 10.05 -6.89 -5.00
C LEU A 100 9.09 -8.09 -5.09
N GLY A 101 7.77 -7.84 -5.07
CA GLY A 101 6.73 -8.86 -5.12
C GLY A 101 6.12 -9.22 -3.77
N SER A 102 6.15 -8.31 -2.78
CA SER A 102 5.65 -8.56 -1.42
C SER A 102 4.24 -9.15 -1.40
N THR A 103 3.31 -8.51 -2.12
CA THR A 103 1.92 -8.98 -2.17
C THR A 103 1.79 -10.30 -2.90
N TRP A 104 2.54 -10.52 -3.99
CA TRP A 104 2.57 -11.81 -4.68
C TRP A 104 2.96 -12.94 -3.73
N PHE A 105 4.09 -12.81 -3.02
CA PHE A 105 4.52 -13.82 -2.05
C PHE A 105 3.52 -13.97 -0.91
N GLN A 106 2.81 -12.92 -0.53
CA GLN A 106 1.77 -12.96 0.49
C GLN A 106 0.54 -13.77 0.06
N VAL A 107 0.09 -13.67 -1.20
CA VAL A 107 -1.20 -14.24 -1.62
C VAL A 107 -1.12 -15.52 -2.44
N ARG A 108 0.05 -15.84 -3.02
CA ARG A 108 0.20 -16.95 -3.98
C ARG A 108 -0.26 -18.32 -3.49
N ASP A 109 -0.24 -18.55 -2.17
CA ASP A 109 -0.66 -19.81 -1.56
C ASP A 109 -2.14 -20.14 -1.83
N PHE A 110 -2.94 -19.13 -2.18
CA PHE A 110 -4.36 -19.26 -2.48
C PHE A 110 -4.69 -19.25 -3.98
N ILE A 111 -3.69 -19.17 -4.86
CA ILE A 111 -3.91 -19.14 -6.31
C ILE A 111 -3.80 -20.58 -6.85
N PRO A 112 -4.90 -21.18 -7.33
CA PRO A 112 -4.89 -22.53 -7.89
C PRO A 112 -4.02 -22.62 -9.15
N SER A 113 -3.44 -23.80 -9.39
CA SER A 113 -2.58 -24.07 -10.56
C SER A 113 -3.30 -23.95 -11.91
N GLU A 114 -4.63 -24.00 -11.92
CA GLU A 114 -5.46 -23.81 -13.10
C GLU A 114 -5.56 -22.35 -13.55
N ILE A 115 -5.12 -21.41 -12.71
CA ILE A 115 -5.08 -19.98 -13.03
C ILE A 115 -3.73 -19.67 -13.69
N GLU A 116 -3.78 -19.18 -14.92
CA GLU A 116 -2.62 -18.59 -15.60
C GLU A 116 -2.36 -17.20 -15.02
N VAL A 117 -1.22 -17.02 -14.35
CA VAL A 117 -0.88 -15.77 -13.66
C VAL A 117 0.31 -15.09 -14.34
N SER A 118 0.20 -13.77 -14.55
CA SER A 118 1.33 -12.87 -14.76
C SER A 118 1.24 -11.76 -13.71
N TRP A 119 2.31 -11.55 -12.95
CA TRP A 119 2.39 -10.52 -11.92
C TRP A 119 3.46 -9.50 -12.29
N SER A 120 3.05 -8.34 -12.77
CA SER A 120 3.94 -7.28 -13.20
C SER A 120 4.05 -6.21 -12.12
N ILE A 121 5.25 -6.02 -11.58
CA ILE A 121 5.56 -4.96 -10.62
C ILE A 121 5.87 -3.66 -11.37
N VAL A 122 5.27 -2.56 -10.92
CA VAL A 122 5.65 -1.20 -11.34
C VAL A 122 6.23 -0.46 -10.14
N GLU A 123 7.51 -0.07 -10.22
CA GLU A 123 8.25 0.50 -9.11
C GLU A 123 9.43 1.39 -9.57
N GLN A 124 10.03 2.13 -8.64
CA GLN A 124 11.23 2.95 -8.84
C GLN A 124 12.44 2.15 -9.36
N ALA A 125 13.31 2.82 -10.11
CA ALA A 125 14.38 2.16 -10.87
C ALA A 125 15.27 1.22 -10.08
N ALA A 126 15.68 1.60 -8.86
CA ALA A 126 16.55 0.75 -8.02
C ALA A 126 15.89 -0.58 -7.62
N TYR A 127 14.57 -0.58 -7.36
CA TYR A 127 13.81 -1.80 -7.11
C TYR A 127 13.64 -2.63 -8.38
N ILE A 128 13.43 -2.00 -9.53
CA ILE A 128 13.33 -2.70 -10.83
C ILE A 128 14.62 -3.43 -11.16
N ASP A 129 15.77 -2.79 -10.94
CA ASP A 129 17.07 -3.38 -11.24
C ASP A 129 17.35 -4.61 -10.34
N GLU A 130 17.11 -4.49 -9.03
CA GLU A 130 17.26 -5.62 -8.10
C GLU A 130 16.17 -6.70 -8.33
N GLY A 131 14.94 -6.29 -8.64
CA GLY A 131 13.81 -7.16 -8.95
C GLY A 131 14.08 -8.06 -10.15
N LYS A 132 14.55 -7.47 -11.26
CA LYS A 132 14.95 -8.21 -12.46
C LYS A 132 16.10 -9.18 -12.18
N LYS A 133 17.05 -8.78 -11.33
CA LYS A 133 18.23 -9.58 -11.03
C LYS A 133 17.94 -10.79 -10.14
N TYR A 134 17.07 -10.63 -9.14
CA TYR A 134 16.91 -11.62 -8.06
C TYR A 134 15.52 -12.24 -7.99
N PHE A 135 14.48 -11.55 -8.46
CA PHE A 135 13.09 -11.93 -8.23
C PHE A 135 12.36 -12.38 -9.48
N ALA A 136 12.66 -11.80 -10.64
CA ALA A 136 11.98 -12.12 -11.89
C ALA A 136 12.04 -13.61 -12.25
N ASP A 137 10.93 -14.11 -12.78
CA ASP A 137 10.74 -15.48 -13.26
C ASP A 137 9.60 -15.53 -14.29
N ASP A 138 9.04 -16.72 -14.56
CA ASP A 138 7.95 -16.88 -15.53
C ASP A 138 6.64 -16.21 -15.08
N VAL A 139 6.48 -15.91 -13.79
CA VAL A 139 5.28 -15.27 -13.22
C VAL A 139 5.53 -13.79 -12.91
N LEU A 140 6.65 -13.48 -12.25
CA LEU A 140 6.96 -12.15 -11.74
C LEU A 140 7.85 -11.37 -12.70
N ASP A 141 7.42 -10.16 -13.07
CA ASP A 141 8.11 -9.29 -14.03
C ASP A 141 8.12 -7.82 -13.54
N PHE A 142 8.98 -6.97 -14.11
CA PHE A 142 9.30 -5.65 -13.54
C PHE A 142 9.36 -4.54 -14.60
N TYR A 143 8.61 -3.46 -14.37
CA TYR A 143 8.39 -2.34 -15.28
C TYR A 143 8.59 -1.00 -14.59
N TYR A 144 9.06 0.00 -15.33
CA TYR A 144 9.23 1.35 -14.79
C TYR A 144 7.91 2.14 -14.74
N THR A 145 6.96 1.83 -15.63
CA THR A 145 5.67 2.53 -15.72
C THR A 145 4.52 1.55 -15.98
N ILE A 146 3.29 1.99 -15.66
CA ILE A 146 2.08 1.23 -15.97
C ILE A 146 1.91 1.11 -17.49
N GLU A 147 2.23 2.17 -18.24
CA GLU A 147 2.19 2.20 -19.70
C GLU A 147 3.09 1.15 -20.35
N ASP A 148 4.34 1.03 -19.88
CA ASP A 148 5.28 0.02 -20.38
C ASP A 148 4.72 -1.38 -20.17
N CYS A 149 4.12 -1.62 -19.00
CA CYS A 149 3.51 -2.91 -18.70
C CYS A 149 2.29 -3.18 -19.59
N ILE A 150 1.39 -2.22 -19.79
CA ILE A 150 0.22 -2.36 -20.67
C ILE A 150 0.66 -2.60 -22.12
N ALA A 151 1.72 -1.91 -22.59
CA ALA A 151 2.24 -2.09 -23.93
C ALA A 151 2.85 -3.49 -24.14
N ALA A 152 3.53 -4.03 -23.11
CA ALA A 152 4.11 -5.36 -23.15
C ALA A 152 3.07 -6.48 -22.98
N LYS A 153 2.03 -6.25 -22.17
CA LYS A 153 1.02 -7.25 -21.78
C LYS A 153 -0.33 -6.93 -22.42
N LYS A 154 -0.71 -7.71 -23.44
CA LYS A 154 -1.90 -7.44 -24.27
C LYS A 154 -3.25 -7.39 -23.52
N ASN A 155 -3.37 -7.87 -22.28
CA ASN A 155 -4.63 -7.93 -21.52
C ASN A 155 -4.39 -7.84 -20.01
N VAL A 156 -4.04 -6.66 -19.49
CA VAL A 156 -4.03 -6.43 -18.03
C VAL A 156 -5.46 -6.54 -17.49
N ASN A 157 -5.67 -7.41 -16.50
CA ASN A 157 -6.99 -7.58 -15.89
C ASN A 157 -7.21 -6.58 -14.76
N VAL A 158 -6.19 -6.36 -13.93
CA VAL A 158 -6.31 -5.54 -12.73
C VAL A 158 -5.05 -4.74 -12.46
N VAL A 159 -5.24 -3.50 -12.01
CA VAL A 159 -4.20 -2.74 -11.31
C VAL A 159 -4.44 -2.84 -9.81
N LEU A 160 -3.48 -3.40 -9.08
CA LEU A 160 -3.43 -3.48 -7.64
C LEU A 160 -2.61 -2.30 -7.09
N LEU A 161 -3.17 -1.62 -6.09
CA LEU A 161 -2.55 -0.51 -5.39
C LEU A 161 -2.71 -0.74 -3.88
N SER A 162 -1.68 -1.29 -3.23
CA SER A 162 -1.71 -1.57 -1.77
C SER A 162 -0.81 -0.60 -1.02
N SER A 163 -1.40 0.30 -0.24
CA SER A 163 -0.69 1.29 0.59
C SER A 163 0.33 2.16 -0.16
N VAL A 164 -0.01 2.59 -1.38
CA VAL A 164 0.93 3.30 -2.27
C VAL A 164 0.49 4.72 -2.62
N VAL A 165 -0.80 4.93 -2.92
CA VAL A 165 -1.27 6.19 -3.52
C VAL A 165 -1.15 7.39 -2.59
N GLN A 166 -1.24 7.18 -1.27
CA GLN A 166 -1.06 8.23 -0.26
C GLN A 166 0.36 8.81 -0.23
N TYR A 167 1.35 8.09 -0.78
CA TYR A 167 2.75 8.51 -0.79
C TYR A 167 3.17 9.19 -2.11
N LEU A 168 2.23 9.44 -3.01
CA LEU A 168 2.48 10.21 -4.23
C LEU A 168 2.37 11.71 -3.97
N GLU A 169 3.23 12.50 -4.62
CA GLU A 169 3.19 13.98 -4.51
C GLU A 169 1.87 14.56 -5.03
N LYS A 170 1.38 14.00 -6.14
CA LYS A 170 0.19 14.47 -6.85
C LYS A 170 -0.81 13.34 -7.05
N PRO A 171 -1.42 12.82 -5.97
CA PRO A 171 -2.20 11.59 -6.04
C PRO A 171 -3.44 11.76 -6.92
N HIS A 172 -4.12 12.90 -6.89
CA HIS A 172 -5.30 13.13 -7.75
C HIS A 172 -4.98 13.11 -9.24
N GLU A 173 -3.85 13.71 -9.68
CA GLU A 173 -3.41 13.64 -11.08
C GLU A 173 -3.14 12.19 -11.50
N PHE A 174 -2.52 11.40 -10.61
CA PHE A 174 -2.28 9.97 -10.83
C PHE A 174 -3.59 9.17 -10.87
N LEU A 175 -4.57 9.42 -9.99
CA LEU A 175 -5.86 8.73 -9.99
C LEU A 175 -6.66 9.02 -11.28
N ASP A 176 -6.60 10.25 -11.79
CA ASP A 176 -7.17 10.61 -13.09
C ASP A 176 -6.50 9.83 -14.24
N GLN A 177 -5.16 9.78 -14.24
CA GLN A 177 -4.39 9.01 -15.22
C GLN A 177 -4.72 7.52 -15.14
N LEU A 178 -4.77 6.94 -13.94
CA LEU A 178 -5.10 5.54 -13.70
C LEU A 178 -6.48 5.17 -14.28
N SER A 179 -7.48 6.02 -14.04
CA SER A 179 -8.83 5.85 -14.59
C SER A 179 -8.84 5.92 -16.12
N SER A 180 -7.94 6.69 -16.73
CA SER A 180 -7.85 6.85 -18.18
C SER A 180 -7.34 5.62 -18.93
N TYR A 181 -6.59 4.73 -18.28
CA TYR A 181 -6.14 3.48 -18.90
C TYR A 181 -7.29 2.50 -19.20
N GLN A 182 -8.45 2.69 -18.55
CA GLN A 182 -9.66 1.91 -18.81
C GLN A 182 -9.43 0.39 -18.64
N ILE A 183 -8.60 0.01 -17.66
CA ILE A 183 -8.40 -1.37 -17.22
C ILE A 183 -9.68 -1.90 -16.59
N ASP A 184 -9.97 -3.19 -16.76
CA ASP A 184 -11.24 -3.80 -16.36
C ASP A 184 -11.49 -3.73 -14.85
N TYR A 185 -10.44 -3.87 -14.04
CA TYR A 185 -10.53 -3.80 -12.58
C TYR A 185 -9.45 -2.91 -11.98
N LEU A 186 -9.82 -2.17 -10.94
CA LEU A 186 -8.88 -1.47 -10.06
C LEU A 186 -9.10 -1.99 -8.64
N LEU A 187 -8.03 -2.41 -7.98
CA LEU A 187 -8.06 -2.98 -6.64
C LEU A 187 -7.18 -2.16 -5.73
N PHE A 188 -7.80 -1.40 -4.84
CA PHE A 188 -7.13 -0.62 -3.81
C PHE A 188 -7.14 -1.39 -2.49
N ASP A 189 -6.03 -1.31 -1.77
CA ASP A 189 -5.86 -1.86 -0.44
C ASP A 189 -5.10 -0.86 0.42
N ARG A 190 -5.42 -0.82 1.73
CA ARG A 190 -4.68 0.00 2.69
C ARG A 190 -4.49 1.47 2.26
N THR A 191 -5.53 2.05 1.65
CA THR A 191 -5.56 3.46 1.24
C THR A 191 -6.05 4.30 2.41
N ALA A 192 -5.31 5.36 2.75
CA ALA A 192 -5.55 6.16 3.94
C ALA A 192 -6.62 7.24 3.74
N PHE A 193 -7.65 7.25 4.59
CA PHE A 193 -8.76 8.21 4.56
C PHE A 193 -8.92 8.95 5.89
N ILE A 194 -9.51 10.14 5.84
CA ILE A 194 -9.85 10.95 7.02
C ILE A 194 -11.36 11.00 7.26
N ASN A 195 -11.77 10.92 8.53
CA ASN A 195 -13.17 11.02 8.98
C ASN A 195 -13.69 12.47 9.02
N GLU A 196 -12.89 13.45 8.62
CA GLU A 196 -13.27 14.86 8.65
C GLU A 196 -13.98 15.26 7.34
N PRO A 197 -15.03 16.10 7.39
CA PRO A 197 -15.79 16.52 6.20
C PRO A 197 -15.02 17.46 5.25
N SER A 198 -13.74 17.75 5.56
CA SER A 198 -12.90 18.69 4.81
C SER A 198 -12.20 18.03 3.61
N LEU A 199 -11.34 18.81 2.96
CA LEU A 199 -10.37 18.34 1.97
C LEU A 199 -9.43 17.28 2.57
N ASP A 200 -8.69 16.63 1.67
CA ASP A 200 -7.59 15.75 1.97
C ASP A 200 -6.60 16.41 2.94
N ARG A 201 -6.01 15.60 3.82
CA ARG A 201 -5.06 16.06 4.82
C ARG A 201 -3.67 15.55 4.51
N LEU A 202 -2.73 16.46 4.30
CA LEU A 202 -1.33 16.11 4.15
C LEU A 202 -0.66 16.03 5.51
N THR A 203 -0.03 14.90 5.80
CA THR A 203 0.66 14.64 7.06
C THR A 203 2.13 14.31 6.83
N LEU A 204 2.91 14.33 7.89
CA LEU A 204 4.23 13.69 7.95
C LEU A 204 4.08 12.39 8.75
N GLN A 205 4.35 11.26 8.11
CA GLN A 205 4.52 9.98 8.79
C GLN A 205 5.92 9.91 9.39
N ILE A 206 6.03 9.54 10.66
CA ILE A 206 7.27 9.22 11.35
C ILE A 206 7.26 7.73 11.66
N VAL A 207 8.13 6.99 10.98
CA VAL A 207 8.15 5.52 11.05
C VAL A 207 8.88 5.06 12.33
N PRO A 208 8.33 4.08 13.07
CA PRO A 208 9.03 3.46 14.20
C PRO A 208 10.36 2.82 13.74
N PRO A 209 11.47 3.02 14.49
CA PRO A 209 12.79 2.52 14.10
C PRO A 209 12.87 0.99 14.07
N GLU A 210 11.94 0.29 14.71
CA GLU A 210 11.82 -1.17 14.64
C GLU A 210 11.50 -1.64 13.21
N ILE A 211 10.83 -0.80 12.42
CA ILE A 211 10.61 -1.00 10.99
C ILE A 211 11.82 -0.47 10.21
N TYR A 212 12.05 0.84 10.25
CA TYR A 212 13.26 1.51 9.79
C TYR A 212 13.16 3.01 10.13
N GLU A 213 14.29 3.72 10.15
CA GLU A 213 14.28 5.16 10.41
C GLU A 213 13.95 5.93 9.14
N ALA A 214 12.72 6.45 9.05
CA ALA A 214 12.30 7.29 7.93
C ALA A 214 11.14 8.22 8.29
N ARG A 215 10.96 9.24 7.44
CA ARG A 215 9.84 10.17 7.48
C ARG A 215 9.34 10.45 6.08
N TYR A 216 8.02 10.37 5.87
CA TYR A 216 7.41 10.54 4.55
C TYR A 216 6.20 11.48 4.61
N PRO A 217 6.03 12.37 3.63
CA PRO A 217 4.72 12.96 3.39
C PRO A 217 3.71 11.86 3.08
N SER A 218 2.51 11.96 3.65
CA SER A 218 1.43 11.01 3.43
C SER A 218 0.10 11.74 3.40
N TRP A 219 -0.67 11.53 2.33
CA TRP A 219 -2.03 12.01 2.22
C TRP A 219 -3.01 11.12 3.00
N PHE A 220 -3.99 11.73 3.64
CA PHE A 220 -5.23 11.08 4.04
C PHE A 220 -6.35 11.69 3.20
N PHE A 221 -6.96 10.87 2.35
CA PHE A 221 -7.91 11.34 1.37
C PHE A 221 -9.27 11.66 1.98
N ASN A 222 -9.95 12.66 1.42
CA ASN A 222 -11.41 12.70 1.52
C ASN A 222 -11.99 11.59 0.65
N GLU A 223 -12.73 10.65 1.23
CA GLU A 223 -13.22 9.46 0.50
C GLU A 223 -14.10 9.84 -0.70
N ALA A 224 -15.02 10.79 -0.55
CA ALA A 224 -15.89 11.19 -1.65
C ALA A 224 -15.10 11.80 -2.84
N ARG A 225 -14.09 12.63 -2.55
CA ARG A 225 -13.21 13.19 -3.59
C ARG A 225 -12.40 12.10 -4.28
N PHE A 226 -11.87 11.15 -3.53
CA PHE A 226 -11.15 9.99 -4.08
C PHE A 226 -12.05 9.18 -5.01
N LEU A 227 -13.27 8.84 -4.59
CA LEU A 227 -14.21 8.04 -5.38
C LEU A 227 -14.64 8.73 -6.69
N ASN A 228 -14.64 10.07 -6.74
CA ASN A 228 -15.04 10.82 -7.93
C ASN A 228 -14.14 10.58 -9.16
N HIS A 229 -12.89 10.15 -8.98
CA HIS A 229 -11.99 9.79 -10.09
C HIS A 229 -12.46 8.56 -10.87
N PHE A 230 -13.30 7.72 -10.25
CA PHE A 230 -13.70 6.41 -10.78
C PHE A 230 -15.15 6.40 -11.25
N SER A 231 -15.65 7.52 -11.76
CA SER A 231 -17.04 7.63 -12.28
C SER A 231 -17.34 6.68 -13.45
N SER A 232 -16.32 6.30 -14.23
CA SER A 232 -16.38 5.29 -15.29
C SER A 232 -16.40 3.84 -14.77
N TYR A 233 -16.26 3.65 -13.46
CA TYR A 233 -16.28 2.36 -12.79
C TYR A 233 -17.53 2.21 -11.90
N GLN A 234 -17.88 0.96 -11.61
CA GLN A 234 -18.80 0.59 -10.54
C GLN A 234 -18.02 0.06 -9.34
N LEU A 235 -18.38 0.50 -8.13
CA LEU A 235 -17.85 -0.06 -6.90
C LEU A 235 -18.49 -1.44 -6.66
N LYS A 236 -17.67 -2.50 -6.62
CA LYS A 236 -18.13 -3.88 -6.41
C LYS A 236 -18.09 -4.30 -4.96
N ALA A 237 -17.05 -3.87 -4.26
CA ALA A 237 -16.86 -4.13 -2.85
C ALA A 237 -15.99 -3.04 -2.24
N ASP A 238 -16.24 -2.74 -0.98
CA ASP A 238 -15.29 -2.06 -0.12
C ASP A 238 -15.00 -2.93 1.11
N PHE A 239 -13.84 -2.70 1.73
CA PHE A 239 -13.39 -3.50 2.87
C PHE A 239 -12.37 -2.75 3.72
N PHE A 240 -12.24 -3.17 4.98
CA PHE A 240 -11.22 -2.64 5.89
C PHE A 240 -9.86 -3.30 5.66
N SER A 241 -8.79 -2.62 6.09
CA SER A 241 -7.45 -3.23 6.15
C SER A 241 -7.46 -4.54 6.95
N PHE A 242 -6.71 -5.51 6.43
CA PHE A 242 -6.43 -6.76 7.14
C PHE A 242 -5.48 -6.54 8.33
N VAL A 243 -4.73 -5.43 8.32
CA VAL A 243 -3.89 -5.00 9.43
C VAL A 243 -4.77 -4.30 10.46
N GLU A 244 -4.93 -4.92 11.63
CA GLU A 244 -5.86 -4.43 12.66
C GLU A 244 -5.56 -2.98 13.08
N GLY A 245 -4.28 -2.63 13.21
CA GLY A 245 -3.83 -1.29 13.61
C GLY A 245 -4.12 -0.18 12.59
N GLU A 246 -4.48 -0.52 11.36
CA GLU A 246 -4.77 0.45 10.29
C GLU A 246 -6.26 0.72 10.13
N ARG A 247 -7.13 -0.07 10.78
CA ARG A 247 -8.59 0.15 10.73
C ARG A 247 -9.01 1.46 11.41
N PHE A 248 -8.23 1.89 12.39
CA PHE A 248 -8.42 3.15 13.11
C PHE A 248 -7.07 3.80 13.33
N MET A 249 -6.79 4.84 12.57
CA MET A 249 -5.51 5.53 12.55
C MET A 249 -5.59 6.84 13.33
N SER A 250 -4.48 7.16 13.97
CA SER A 250 -4.34 8.41 14.71
C SER A 250 -3.54 9.44 13.92
N ILE A 251 -4.07 10.67 13.86
CA ILE A 251 -3.33 11.86 13.42
C ILE A 251 -3.29 12.82 14.60
N ASP A 252 -2.10 13.33 14.96
CA ASP A 252 -1.88 14.16 16.16
C ASP A 252 -2.47 13.51 17.44
N HIS A 253 -2.30 12.19 17.57
CA HIS A 253 -2.82 11.36 18.67
C HIS A 253 -4.36 11.31 18.80
N LYS A 254 -5.10 11.73 17.78
CA LYS A 254 -6.56 11.59 17.73
C LYS A 254 -6.93 10.55 16.68
N VAL A 255 -7.81 9.62 17.04
CA VAL A 255 -8.35 8.63 16.11
C VAL A 255 -9.33 9.33 15.16
N VAL A 256 -8.84 9.73 13.99
CA VAL A 256 -9.60 10.52 13.00
C VAL A 256 -9.43 10.00 11.57
N ALA A 257 -8.73 8.88 11.41
CA ALA A 257 -8.42 8.31 10.10
C ALA A 257 -8.58 6.79 10.11
N TYR A 258 -8.53 6.18 8.93
CA TYR A 258 -8.66 4.75 8.71
C TYR A 258 -8.14 4.36 7.34
N ASP A 259 -7.67 3.13 7.21
CA ASP A 259 -7.40 2.53 5.91
C ASP A 259 -8.61 1.77 5.38
N LYS A 260 -8.86 1.92 4.08
CA LYS A 260 -9.94 1.26 3.36
C LYS A 260 -9.45 0.77 2.00
N GLY A 261 -10.01 -0.36 1.57
CA GLY A 261 -9.81 -0.94 0.25
C GLY A 261 -11.09 -0.95 -0.58
N PHE A 262 -10.93 -1.00 -1.89
CA PHE A 262 -12.00 -0.97 -2.87
C PHE A 262 -11.71 -1.89 -4.03
N LEU A 263 -12.71 -2.63 -4.49
CA LEU A 263 -12.70 -3.27 -5.80
C LEU A 263 -13.63 -2.50 -6.73
N PHE A 264 -13.05 -1.90 -7.77
CA PHE A 264 -13.77 -1.29 -8.87
C PHE A 264 -13.79 -2.22 -10.08
N GLU A 265 -14.93 -2.27 -10.77
CA GLU A 265 -15.08 -2.93 -12.07
C GLU A 265 -15.50 -1.86 -13.09
N LYS A 266 -14.87 -1.83 -14.26
CA LYS A 266 -15.18 -0.88 -15.32
C LYS A 266 -16.63 -1.04 -15.80
N LYS A 267 -17.34 0.07 -16.00
CA LYS A 267 -18.69 0.03 -16.58
C LYS A 267 -18.61 -0.39 -18.05
N LYS A 268 -19.57 -1.20 -18.47
CA LYS A 268 -19.76 -1.58 -19.88
C LYS A 268 -20.47 -0.48 -20.66
#